data_AF-A0AAJ3Q0K4-F1
#
_entry.id   AF-A0AAJ3Q0K4-F1
#
_cell.length_a   1.000
_cell.length_b   1.000
_cell.length_c   1.000
_cell.angle_alpha   90.00
_cell.angle_beta   90.00
_cell.angle_gamma   90.00
#
_symmetry.space_group_name_H-M   'P 1'
#
loop_
_entity.id
_entity.type
_entity.pdbx_description
1 polymer ?
#
loop_
_entity_poly.entity_id
_entity_poly.type
_entity_poly.pdbx_seq_one_letter_code
_entity_poly.pdbx_strand_id
1 'polypeptide(L)'
;MLIRYEMPADIDTIHDLTSIAFAPMPYSEGAEAEIVRKLRANGDLTISLVAEEEGEILGHVAFSPVTIDGVHGGWFGLGPISVKPERQRQGIGKALIVRGLELLMEMGASGCALIGNPDIYNRVGFSSDGQLTYLDLDTRLVQRIVLRGPAPSGAIRFAPAFEKLDVPCHTLSERRDDMFESGAIIIRTERLVLRMPGIDDFAAYARLMASPRSVGMGGPFDERVAWGMFCHDIALWQLFGHGALMIDLAKTGECVGQVGINHGPLFPEKELGWFVYESRQGRGYATEAALALRDWAFATLGLPSLVSYIAPGNTASIAVAERLGARLDLTAPRPDPADLVYRHFAS
;
A
#
# COMPACT_ATOMS: atom_id res chain seq x y z
N MET A 1 26.04 -4.00 -14.65
CA MET A 1 24.87 -3.32 -14.05
C MET A 1 23.56 -4.08 -14.31
N LEU A 2 22.88 -4.47 -13.23
CA LEU A 2 21.53 -5.06 -13.18
C LEU A 2 20.53 -3.97 -12.77
N ILE A 3 19.35 -3.90 -13.41
CA ILE A 3 18.24 -3.07 -12.94
C ILE A 3 17.15 -4.01 -12.42
N ARG A 4 16.72 -3.80 -11.18
CA ARG A 4 15.72 -4.62 -10.50
C ARG A 4 14.82 -3.75 -9.62
N TYR A 5 13.68 -4.30 -9.23
CA TYR A 5 12.88 -3.71 -8.15
C TYR A 5 13.69 -3.59 -6.87
N GLU A 6 13.38 -2.58 -6.07
CA GLU A 6 13.87 -2.48 -4.70
C GLU A 6 13.42 -3.68 -3.86
N MET A 7 14.25 -4.04 -2.89
CA MET A 7 13.94 -4.98 -1.82
C MET A 7 13.92 -4.23 -0.48
N PRO A 8 13.28 -4.78 0.56
CA PRO A 8 13.27 -4.15 1.88
C PRO A 8 14.67 -3.82 2.43
N ALA A 9 15.67 -4.65 2.11
CA ALA A 9 17.06 -4.42 2.52
C ALA A 9 17.72 -3.20 1.83
N ASP A 10 17.17 -2.71 0.71
CA ASP A 10 17.72 -1.58 -0.03
C ASP A 10 17.26 -0.23 0.55
N ILE A 11 16.23 -0.20 1.40
CA ILE A 11 15.54 1.03 1.81
C ILE A 11 16.49 2.07 2.40
N ASP A 12 17.34 1.67 3.34
CA ASP A 12 18.30 2.58 3.97
C ASP A 12 19.39 3.01 2.98
N THR A 13 19.84 2.10 2.11
CA THR A 13 20.84 2.42 1.08
C THR A 13 20.29 3.40 0.04
N ILE A 14 19.01 3.27 -0.36
CA ILE A 14 18.32 4.19 -1.27
C ILE A 14 18.18 5.58 -0.62
N HIS A 15 17.84 5.61 0.67
CA HIS A 15 17.72 6.83 1.42
C HIS A 15 19.07 7.58 1.46
N ASP A 16 20.15 6.88 1.81
CA ASP A 16 21.49 7.46 1.90
C ASP A 16 21.99 7.92 0.52
N LEU A 17 21.81 7.09 -0.50
CA LEU A 17 22.11 7.43 -1.89
C LEU A 17 21.38 8.71 -2.34
N THR A 18 20.08 8.80 -2.06
CA THR A 18 19.27 9.96 -2.46
C THR A 18 19.71 11.21 -1.71
N SER A 19 20.00 11.08 -0.42
CA SER A 19 20.53 12.18 0.39
C SER A 19 21.85 12.70 -0.17
N ILE A 20 22.80 11.81 -0.49
CA ILE A 20 24.11 12.16 -1.05
C ILE A 20 23.97 12.79 -2.44
N ALA A 21 23.12 12.22 -3.31
CA ALA A 21 22.97 12.69 -4.68
C ALA A 21 22.35 14.09 -4.77
N PHE A 22 21.47 14.45 -3.82
CA PHE A 22 20.77 15.74 -3.80
C PHE A 22 21.45 16.81 -2.93
N ALA A 23 22.29 16.43 -1.96
CA ALA A 23 23.04 17.38 -1.12
C ALA A 23 23.79 18.52 -1.87
N PRO A 24 24.45 18.30 -3.03
CA PRO A 24 25.14 19.38 -3.75
C PRO A 24 24.21 20.23 -4.65
N MET A 25 22.92 19.89 -4.76
CA MET A 25 22.00 20.55 -5.68
C MET A 25 21.43 21.83 -5.07
N PRO A 26 21.56 22.99 -5.72
CA PRO A 26 21.15 24.29 -5.15
C PRO A 26 19.62 24.45 -4.98
N TYR A 27 18.84 23.53 -5.55
CA TYR A 27 17.38 23.49 -5.48
C TYR A 27 16.86 22.37 -4.57
N SER A 28 17.75 21.58 -3.96
CA SER A 28 17.36 20.57 -2.98
C SER A 28 17.24 21.20 -1.60
N GLU A 29 16.17 20.83 -0.88
CA GLU A 29 15.98 21.17 0.53
C GLU A 29 16.33 19.97 1.44
N GLY A 30 16.95 18.91 0.88
CA GLY A 30 17.30 17.68 1.59
C GLY A 30 16.10 16.79 1.94
N ALA A 31 14.93 17.05 1.35
CA ALA A 31 13.70 16.31 1.61
C ALA A 31 13.52 15.08 0.69
N GLU A 32 14.32 14.94 -0.36
CA GLU A 32 14.09 13.97 -1.44
C GLU A 32 14.20 12.53 -0.96
N ALA A 33 15.13 12.24 -0.06
CA ALA A 33 15.25 10.91 0.53
C ALA A 33 14.02 10.56 1.39
N GLU A 34 13.44 11.56 2.06
CA GLU A 34 12.23 11.42 2.85
C GLU A 34 10.98 11.30 1.97
N ILE A 35 10.95 11.95 0.80
CA ILE A 35 9.87 11.76 -0.20
C ILE A 35 9.75 10.27 -0.56
N VAL A 36 10.86 9.57 -0.84
CA VAL A 36 10.83 8.14 -1.18
C VAL A 36 10.28 7.30 -0.01
N ARG A 37 10.67 7.61 1.24
CA ARG A 37 10.13 6.94 2.43
C ARG A 37 8.63 7.18 2.57
N LYS A 38 8.18 8.42 2.42
CA LYS A 38 6.76 8.81 2.48
C LYS A 38 5.95 8.15 1.37
N LEU A 39 6.42 8.15 0.13
CA LEU A 39 5.76 7.45 -0.98
C LEU A 39 5.58 5.97 -0.67
N ARG A 40 6.58 5.32 -0.07
CA ARG A 40 6.50 3.91 0.33
C ARG A 40 5.52 3.68 1.48
N ALA A 41 5.63 4.50 2.55
CA ALA A 41 4.78 4.41 3.73
C ALA A 41 3.30 4.69 3.38
N ASN A 42 3.11 5.65 2.48
CA ASN A 42 1.83 5.98 1.88
C ASN A 42 1.53 5.09 0.68
N GLY A 43 2.12 3.91 0.44
CA GLY A 43 1.73 3.02 -0.67
C GLY A 43 1.61 3.63 -2.08
N ASP A 44 2.14 4.83 -2.31
CA ASP A 44 2.09 5.61 -3.55
C ASP A 44 3.32 5.30 -4.40
N LEU A 45 4.33 4.62 -3.85
CA LEU A 45 5.52 4.17 -4.56
C LEU A 45 5.19 2.99 -5.49
N THR A 46 4.65 3.29 -6.68
CA THR A 46 4.20 2.30 -7.67
C THR A 46 5.36 1.48 -8.24
N ILE A 47 6.44 2.16 -8.62
CA ILE A 47 7.65 1.50 -9.11
C ILE A 47 8.83 2.13 -8.38
N SER A 48 9.68 1.26 -7.83
CA SER A 48 10.97 1.66 -7.27
C SER A 48 12.03 0.71 -7.79
N LEU A 49 12.98 1.25 -8.55
CA LEU A 49 14.05 0.47 -9.17
C LEU A 49 15.40 0.89 -8.64
N VAL A 50 16.28 -0.08 -8.47
CA VAL A 50 17.70 0.14 -8.19
C VAL A 50 18.56 -0.34 -9.36
N ALA A 51 19.63 0.38 -9.63
CA ALA A 51 20.72 -0.04 -10.50
C ALA A 51 21.83 -0.59 -9.62
N GLU A 52 22.10 -1.89 -9.74
CA GLU A 52 23.07 -2.62 -8.93
C GLU A 52 24.25 -3.11 -9.78
N GLU A 53 25.45 -3.07 -9.24
CA GLU A 53 26.63 -3.69 -9.82
C GLU A 53 27.47 -4.31 -8.70
N GLU A 54 27.81 -5.60 -8.80
CA GLU A 54 28.62 -6.31 -7.81
C GLU A 54 28.10 -6.19 -6.36
N GLY A 55 26.78 -6.16 -6.18
CA GLY A 55 26.13 -6.02 -4.86
C GLY A 55 26.02 -4.58 -4.37
N GLU A 56 26.54 -3.61 -5.11
CA GLU A 56 26.50 -2.19 -4.77
C GLU A 56 25.37 -1.47 -5.52
N ILE A 57 24.51 -0.75 -4.79
CA ILE A 57 23.51 0.13 -5.42
C ILE A 57 24.21 1.40 -5.90
N LEU A 58 24.09 1.67 -7.20
CA LEU A 58 24.68 2.81 -7.90
C LEU A 58 23.66 3.92 -8.20
N GLY A 59 22.38 3.56 -8.28
CA GLY A 59 21.31 4.48 -8.65
C GLY A 59 19.94 3.97 -8.22
N HIS A 60 18.98 4.89 -8.12
CA HIS A 60 17.59 4.62 -7.75
C HIS A 60 16.66 5.55 -8.54
N VAL A 61 15.46 5.05 -8.87
CA VAL A 61 14.36 5.88 -9.39
C VAL A 61 13.04 5.43 -8.80
N ALA A 62 12.21 6.41 -8.43
CA ALA A 62 10.84 6.22 -7.99
C ALA A 62 9.83 6.71 -9.05
N PHE A 63 8.69 6.03 -9.10
CA PHE A 63 7.50 6.47 -9.82
C PHE A 63 6.28 6.34 -8.90
N SER A 64 5.42 7.36 -8.91
CA SER A 64 4.20 7.42 -8.11
C SER A 64 3.03 7.95 -8.92
N PRO A 65 1.76 7.70 -8.55
CA PRO A 65 0.61 8.29 -9.23
C PRO A 65 0.67 9.81 -9.27
N VAL A 66 0.10 10.40 -10.33
CA VAL A 66 -0.23 11.83 -10.39
C VAL A 66 -1.68 11.99 -10.81
N THR A 67 -2.28 13.10 -10.41
CA THR A 67 -3.58 13.54 -10.95
C THR A 67 -3.39 14.72 -11.89
N ILE A 68 -4.26 14.84 -12.89
CA ILE A 68 -4.33 15.99 -13.80
C ILE A 68 -5.74 16.55 -13.67
N ASP A 69 -5.85 17.80 -13.23
CA ASP A 69 -7.12 18.43 -12.82
C ASP A 69 -7.94 17.56 -11.84
N GLY A 70 -7.23 16.90 -10.90
CA GLY A 70 -7.83 16.04 -9.87
C GLY A 70 -8.20 14.62 -10.35
N VAL A 71 -8.01 14.29 -11.63
CA VAL A 71 -8.34 12.97 -12.17
C VAL A 71 -7.10 12.08 -12.25
N HIS A 72 -7.17 10.89 -11.63
CA HIS A 72 -6.18 9.82 -11.82
C HIS A 72 -6.45 9.08 -13.14
N GLY A 73 -5.86 9.55 -14.23
CA GLY A 73 -6.05 9.02 -15.59
C GLY A 73 -5.04 7.92 -15.99
N GLY A 74 -4.46 7.19 -15.04
CA GLY A 74 -3.35 6.28 -15.30
C GLY A 74 -2.04 6.99 -15.63
N TRP A 75 -1.83 8.16 -15.03
CA TRP A 75 -0.62 8.98 -15.19
C TRP A 75 0.27 8.86 -13.96
N PHE A 76 1.59 8.83 -14.18
CA PHE A 76 2.58 8.67 -13.11
C PHE A 76 3.62 9.79 -13.13
N GLY A 77 4.06 10.20 -11.96
CA GLY A 77 5.18 11.11 -11.74
C GLY A 77 6.49 10.32 -11.70
N LEU A 78 7.54 10.83 -12.37
CA LEU A 78 8.90 10.33 -12.21
C LEU A 78 9.64 11.17 -11.18
N GLY A 79 10.10 10.52 -10.12
CA GLY A 79 11.01 11.11 -9.15
C GLY A 79 10.76 10.61 -7.72
N PRO A 80 11.76 10.80 -6.83
CA PRO A 80 13.13 11.22 -7.12
C PRO A 80 13.92 10.23 -7.98
N ILE A 81 14.96 10.72 -8.67
CA ILE A 81 15.97 9.91 -9.36
C ILE A 81 17.35 10.29 -8.85
N SER A 82 18.12 9.30 -8.42
CA SER A 82 19.40 9.46 -7.73
C SER A 82 20.45 8.56 -8.37
N VAL A 83 21.65 9.07 -8.58
CA VAL A 83 22.82 8.28 -9.01
C VAL A 83 24.01 8.73 -8.17
N LYS A 84 24.83 7.78 -7.70
CA LYS A 84 26.05 8.06 -6.94
C LYS A 84 26.88 9.13 -7.66
N PRO A 85 27.30 10.23 -7.00
CA PRO A 85 28.01 11.34 -7.64
C PRO A 85 29.16 10.89 -8.55
N GLU A 86 29.98 9.95 -8.10
CA GLU A 86 31.12 9.35 -8.78
C GLU A 86 30.75 8.44 -9.96
N ARG A 87 29.48 8.04 -10.08
CA ARG A 87 28.93 7.23 -11.18
C ARG A 87 27.98 8.01 -12.10
N GLN A 88 27.82 9.32 -11.89
CA GLN A 88 26.99 10.16 -12.75
C GLN A 88 27.57 10.27 -14.17
N ARG A 89 26.71 10.65 -15.13
CA ARG A 89 27.04 10.81 -16.57
C ARG A 89 27.51 9.51 -17.27
N GLN A 90 27.34 8.35 -16.65
CA GLN A 90 27.62 7.03 -17.23
C GLN A 90 26.37 6.35 -17.82
N GLY A 91 25.24 7.06 -17.91
CA GLY A 91 23.99 6.52 -18.47
C GLY A 91 23.10 5.75 -17.48
N ILE A 92 23.51 5.58 -16.21
CA ILE A 92 22.75 4.85 -15.17
C ILE A 92 21.34 5.43 -14.99
N GLY A 93 21.23 6.75 -14.78
CA GLY A 93 19.93 7.40 -14.63
C GLY A 93 19.02 7.22 -15.85
N LYS A 94 19.59 7.28 -17.06
CA LYS A 94 18.82 7.00 -18.29
C LYS A 94 18.31 5.56 -18.33
N ALA A 95 19.16 4.59 -17.97
CA ALA A 95 18.76 3.19 -17.97
C ALA A 95 17.64 2.90 -16.95
N LEU A 96 17.71 3.54 -15.77
CA LEU A 96 16.66 3.50 -14.75
C LEU A 96 15.33 4.07 -15.27
N ILE A 97 15.37 5.25 -15.90
CA ILE A 97 14.17 5.88 -16.49
C ILE A 97 13.56 4.98 -17.56
N VAL A 98 14.38 4.49 -18.50
CA VAL A 98 13.89 3.65 -19.61
C VAL A 98 13.23 2.39 -19.06
N ARG A 99 13.86 1.69 -18.11
CA ARG A 99 13.27 0.48 -17.53
C ARG A 99 11.98 0.78 -16.76
N GLY A 100 11.92 1.90 -16.04
CA GLY A 100 10.71 2.33 -15.35
C GLY A 100 9.55 2.64 -16.32
N LEU A 101 9.83 3.30 -17.44
CA LEU A 101 8.84 3.58 -18.48
C LEU A 101 8.33 2.30 -19.16
N GLU A 102 9.20 1.32 -19.42
CA GLU A 102 8.79 0.00 -19.93
C GLU A 102 7.80 -0.68 -18.97
N LEU A 103 8.11 -0.70 -17.68
CA LEU A 103 7.22 -1.26 -16.65
C LEU A 103 5.88 -0.51 -16.58
N LEU A 104 5.87 0.82 -16.68
CA LEU A 104 4.64 1.60 -16.77
C LEU A 104 3.80 1.21 -18.00
N MET A 105 4.44 1.00 -19.16
CA MET A 105 3.73 0.52 -20.35
C MET A 105 3.13 -0.88 -20.14
N GLU A 106 3.88 -1.80 -19.52
CA GLU A 106 3.42 -3.16 -19.18
C GLU A 106 2.21 -3.12 -18.23
N MET A 107 2.17 -2.16 -17.30
CA MET A 107 1.04 -1.91 -16.38
C MET A 107 -0.15 -1.20 -17.04
N GLY A 108 -0.04 -0.81 -18.32
CA GLY A 108 -1.11 -0.13 -19.05
C GLY A 108 -1.24 1.37 -18.72
N ALA A 109 -0.18 2.01 -18.24
CA ALA A 109 -0.16 3.45 -17.98
C ALA A 109 -0.45 4.29 -19.23
N SER A 110 -1.13 5.42 -19.04
CA SER A 110 -1.42 6.41 -20.07
C SER A 110 -0.21 7.29 -20.36
N GLY A 111 0.59 7.60 -19.33
CA GLY A 111 1.74 8.49 -19.49
C GLY A 111 2.54 8.68 -18.22
N CYS A 112 3.64 9.41 -18.35
CA CYS A 112 4.49 9.80 -17.23
C CYS A 112 4.84 11.29 -17.32
N ALA A 113 4.82 12.00 -16.19
CA ALA A 113 5.14 13.41 -16.07
C ALA A 113 6.26 13.65 -15.05
N LEU A 114 6.96 14.77 -15.16
CA LEU A 114 7.99 15.18 -14.20
C LEU A 114 8.16 16.70 -14.19
N ILE A 115 8.82 17.18 -13.13
CA ILE A 115 9.35 18.53 -13.05
C ILE A 115 10.87 18.43 -13.11
N GLY A 116 11.51 19.06 -14.10
CA GLY A 116 12.96 18.97 -14.23
C GLY A 116 13.54 19.75 -15.41
N ASN A 117 14.88 19.76 -15.49
CA ASN A 117 15.61 20.46 -16.54
C ASN A 117 15.40 19.79 -17.92
N PRO A 118 14.87 20.51 -18.93
CA PRO A 118 14.66 19.97 -20.29
C PRO A 118 15.92 19.43 -20.95
N ASP A 119 17.10 19.99 -20.68
CA ASP A 119 18.36 19.54 -21.30
C ASP A 119 18.72 18.11 -20.90
N ILE A 120 18.21 17.65 -19.75
CA ILE A 120 18.39 16.29 -19.23
C ILE A 120 17.30 15.38 -19.79
N TYR A 121 16.04 15.75 -19.62
CA TYR A 121 14.90 14.85 -19.84
C TYR A 121 14.43 14.79 -21.31
N ASN A 122 14.70 15.80 -22.12
CA ASN A 122 14.44 15.75 -23.57
C ASN A 122 15.17 14.58 -24.25
N ARG A 123 16.37 14.23 -23.75
CA ARG A 123 17.19 13.13 -24.30
C ARG A 123 16.63 11.73 -24.02
N VAL A 124 15.65 11.63 -23.12
CA VAL A 124 14.99 10.37 -22.76
C VAL A 124 13.51 10.38 -23.14
N GLY A 125 13.08 11.35 -23.96
CA GLY A 125 11.75 11.37 -24.60
C GLY A 125 10.69 12.19 -23.88
N PHE A 126 11.03 12.83 -22.75
CA PHE A 126 10.12 13.81 -22.14
C PHE A 126 10.12 15.10 -22.94
N SER A 127 8.98 15.79 -22.97
CA SER A 127 8.87 17.09 -23.63
C SER A 127 7.78 17.93 -22.96
N SER A 128 7.81 19.24 -23.18
CA SER A 128 6.74 20.15 -22.78
C SER A 128 6.19 20.90 -24.00
N ASP A 129 4.87 20.93 -24.10
CA ASP A 129 4.10 21.71 -25.07
C ASP A 129 3.28 22.83 -24.38
N GLY A 130 3.55 23.07 -23.09
CA GLY A 130 2.88 24.08 -22.29
C GLY A 130 1.46 23.73 -21.85
N GLN A 131 0.95 22.53 -22.15
CA GLN A 131 -0.43 22.12 -21.81
C GLN A 131 -0.55 21.55 -20.40
N LEU A 132 0.55 21.13 -19.79
CA LEU A 132 0.59 20.73 -18.38
C LEU A 132 1.22 21.83 -17.53
N THR A 133 0.58 22.13 -16.40
CA THR A 133 1.03 23.12 -15.43
C THR A 133 1.28 22.47 -14.08
N TYR A 134 2.12 23.09 -13.25
CA TYR A 134 2.34 22.69 -11.87
C TYR A 134 2.62 23.94 -11.04
N LEU A 135 1.69 24.30 -10.15
CA LEU A 135 1.73 25.56 -9.41
C LEU A 135 2.08 26.74 -10.35
N ASP A 136 2.97 27.62 -9.92
CA ASP A 136 3.45 28.77 -10.70
C ASP A 136 4.76 28.47 -11.46
N LEU A 137 5.13 27.20 -11.63
CA LEU A 137 6.35 26.85 -12.36
C LEU A 137 6.22 27.16 -13.85
N ASP A 138 7.35 27.57 -14.44
CA ASP A 138 7.49 27.68 -15.89
C ASP A 138 7.16 26.32 -16.55
N THR A 139 6.17 26.33 -17.45
CA THR A 139 5.67 25.11 -18.09
C THR A 139 6.75 24.37 -18.88
N ARG A 140 7.85 25.03 -19.27
CA ARG A 140 9.02 24.36 -19.87
C ARG A 140 9.63 23.30 -18.95
N LEU A 141 9.54 23.47 -17.63
CA LEU A 141 10.05 22.53 -16.64
C LEU A 141 9.08 21.36 -16.40
N VAL A 142 7.81 21.53 -16.73
CA VAL A 142 6.75 20.53 -16.58
C VAL A 142 6.69 19.69 -17.85
N GLN A 143 7.32 18.51 -17.80
CA GLN A 143 7.53 17.67 -18.98
C GLN A 143 6.77 16.36 -18.87
N ARG A 144 6.47 15.74 -20.01
CA ARG A 144 5.74 14.48 -20.10
C ARG A 144 6.22 13.56 -21.21
N ILE A 145 5.87 12.30 -21.08
CA ILE A 145 5.81 11.32 -22.16
C ILE A 145 4.42 10.67 -22.17
N VAL A 146 3.81 10.61 -23.34
CA VAL A 146 2.54 9.90 -23.56
C VAL A 146 2.86 8.47 -23.95
N LEU A 147 2.33 7.51 -23.22
CA LEU A 147 2.52 6.08 -23.49
C LEU A 147 1.30 5.50 -24.23
N ARG A 148 0.09 5.96 -23.89
CA ARG A 148 -1.17 5.54 -24.50
C ARG A 148 -2.20 6.66 -24.47
N GLY A 149 -3.02 6.72 -25.52
CA GLY A 149 -4.16 7.64 -25.59
C GLY A 149 -3.75 9.08 -25.92
N PRO A 150 -4.67 10.04 -25.75
CA PRO A 150 -4.39 11.43 -26.05
C PRO A 150 -3.46 12.05 -25.01
N ALA A 151 -2.67 13.03 -25.46
CA ALA A 151 -1.93 13.92 -24.58
C ALA A 151 -2.90 14.71 -23.68
N PRO A 152 -2.75 14.70 -22.34
CA PRO A 152 -3.63 15.44 -21.45
C PRO A 152 -3.41 16.95 -21.51
N SER A 153 -4.19 17.72 -20.76
CA SER A 153 -3.95 19.13 -20.46
C SER A 153 -4.47 19.38 -19.06
N GLY A 154 -3.88 20.33 -18.33
CA GLY A 154 -4.34 20.70 -16.99
C GLY A 154 -3.23 20.77 -15.94
N ALA A 155 -3.64 21.01 -14.71
CA ALA A 155 -2.75 21.11 -13.56
C ALA A 155 -2.40 19.71 -13.05
N ILE A 156 -1.11 19.37 -13.08
CA ILE A 156 -0.60 18.16 -12.45
C ILE A 156 -0.57 18.37 -10.93
N ARG A 157 -0.94 17.34 -10.17
CA ARG A 157 -0.64 17.21 -8.75
C ARG A 157 0.11 15.89 -8.53
N PHE A 158 1.25 15.98 -7.85
CA PHE A 158 2.02 14.82 -7.40
C PHE A 158 1.45 14.27 -6.09
N ALA A 159 1.81 13.05 -5.73
CA ALA A 159 1.40 12.43 -4.47
C ALA A 159 1.70 13.35 -3.26
N PRO A 160 0.91 13.28 -2.17
CA PRO A 160 1.07 14.17 -1.01
C PRO A 160 2.48 14.17 -0.39
N ALA A 161 3.27 13.12 -0.61
CA ALA A 161 4.67 13.06 -0.20
C ALA A 161 5.55 14.21 -0.74
N PHE A 162 5.17 14.80 -1.88
CA PHE A 162 5.88 15.92 -2.51
C PHE A 162 5.44 17.30 -1.99
N GLU A 163 4.37 17.38 -1.19
CA GLU A 163 3.92 18.63 -0.59
C GLU A 163 4.82 19.02 0.60
N LYS A 164 5.21 20.30 0.68
CA LYS A 164 6.00 20.81 1.80
C LYS A 164 5.12 20.89 3.05
N LEU A 165 5.58 20.30 4.15
CA LEU A 165 4.93 20.38 5.45
C LEU A 165 5.06 21.80 6.02
N ASP A 166 4.12 22.68 5.70
CA ASP A 166 3.84 23.84 6.56
C ASP A 166 3.08 23.33 7.79
N VAL A 167 3.77 23.07 8.90
CA VAL A 167 3.10 22.81 10.18
C VAL A 167 2.88 24.13 10.90
N PRO A 168 1.61 24.48 11.14
CA PRO A 168 1.21 24.80 12.49
C PRO A 168 0.03 23.93 12.94
N CYS A 169 0.19 23.37 14.14
CA CYS A 169 -0.89 22.84 14.94
C CYS A 169 -1.99 23.91 15.08
N HIS A 170 -3.23 23.61 14.64
CA HIS A 170 -4.46 23.75 15.43
C HIS A 170 -5.74 23.44 14.62
N THR A 171 -6.66 22.77 15.31
CA THR A 171 -8.12 22.70 15.13
C THR A 171 -8.71 21.73 14.10
N LEU A 172 -9.35 20.69 14.66
CA LEU A 172 -10.41 19.89 14.06
C LEU A 172 -11.51 20.79 13.48
N SER A 173 -11.83 20.65 12.19
CA SER A 173 -13.19 20.84 11.64
C SER A 173 -13.22 20.48 10.16
N GLU A 174 -13.95 19.41 9.85
CA GLU A 174 -14.76 19.20 8.64
C GLU A 174 -14.14 19.48 7.26
N ARG A 175 -13.80 18.40 6.55
CA ARG A 175 -14.44 18.08 5.27
C ARG A 175 -14.20 16.61 4.87
N ARG A 176 -15.30 15.95 4.49
CA ARG A 176 -15.34 14.69 3.74
C ARG A 176 -14.70 14.94 2.38
N ASP A 177 -13.78 14.07 1.99
CA ASP A 177 -13.66 13.41 0.68
C ASP A 177 -12.26 12.79 0.59
N ASP A 178 -12.15 11.77 -0.26
CA ASP A 178 -10.91 11.12 -0.71
C ASP A 178 -10.36 9.96 0.14
N MET A 179 -11.23 8.95 0.22
CA MET A 179 -10.87 7.55 0.27
C MET A 179 -10.23 7.14 -1.07
N PHE A 180 -8.95 7.47 -1.32
CA PHE A 180 -7.98 6.81 -2.23
C PHE A 180 -6.68 7.64 -2.26
N GLU A 181 -6.02 7.78 -1.12
CA GLU A 181 -4.64 8.25 -1.04
C GLU A 181 -3.89 7.22 -0.22
N SER A 182 -2.79 6.71 -0.75
CA SER A 182 -2.03 5.55 -0.32
C SER A 182 -2.54 4.17 -0.73
N GLY A 183 -1.76 3.46 -1.55
CA GLY A 183 -1.92 2.02 -1.79
C GLY A 183 -1.84 1.14 -0.52
N ALA A 184 -1.55 1.72 0.64
CA ALA A 184 -1.85 1.13 1.94
C ALA A 184 -3.25 1.56 2.40
N ILE A 185 -4.20 0.63 2.35
CA ILE A 185 -5.52 0.77 2.93
C ILE A 185 -5.42 1.09 4.44
N ILE A 186 -6.07 2.17 4.85
CA ILE A 186 -6.30 2.48 6.27
C ILE A 186 -7.79 2.69 6.48
N ILE A 187 -8.40 1.90 7.36
CA ILE A 187 -9.81 2.07 7.75
C ILE A 187 -9.83 2.62 9.18
N ARG A 188 -10.46 3.79 9.35
CA ARG A 188 -10.63 4.40 10.67
C ARG A 188 -12.05 4.18 11.16
N THR A 189 -12.17 3.81 12.42
CA THR A 189 -13.45 3.68 13.13
C THR A 189 -13.47 4.64 14.33
N GLU A 190 -14.49 4.55 15.17
CA GLU A 190 -14.57 5.35 16.40
C GLU A 190 -13.35 5.13 17.30
N ARG A 191 -12.89 3.87 17.45
CA ARG A 191 -11.84 3.50 18.41
C ARG A 191 -10.59 2.91 17.76
N LEU A 192 -10.65 2.54 16.49
CA LEU A 192 -9.64 1.71 15.84
C LEU A 192 -9.05 2.37 14.60
N VAL A 193 -7.81 1.99 14.31
CA VAL A 193 -7.15 2.19 13.02
C VAL A 193 -6.81 0.81 12.50
N LEU A 194 -7.41 0.42 11.38
CA LEU A 194 -7.06 -0.80 10.67
C LEU A 194 -5.98 -0.46 9.65
N ARG A 195 -4.80 -1.06 9.78
CA ARG A 195 -3.64 -0.75 8.92
C ARG A 195 -2.99 -2.03 8.39
N MET A 196 -2.17 -1.88 7.36
CA MET A 196 -1.36 -2.98 6.83
C MET A 196 -0.47 -3.62 7.93
N PRO A 197 -0.29 -4.95 7.92
CA PRO A 197 0.68 -5.62 8.78
C PRO A 197 2.12 -5.20 8.43
N GLY A 198 2.90 -4.91 9.46
CA GLY A 198 4.34 -4.64 9.38
C GLY A 198 5.16 -5.75 10.05
N ILE A 199 6.47 -5.79 9.79
CA ILE A 199 7.34 -6.83 10.33
C ILE A 199 7.34 -6.90 11.86
N ASP A 200 7.15 -5.76 12.53
CA ASP A 200 7.10 -5.67 13.99
C ASP A 200 5.87 -6.37 14.60
N ASP A 201 4.82 -6.60 13.82
CA ASP A 201 3.62 -7.32 14.28
C ASP A 201 3.86 -8.83 14.40
N PHE A 202 4.87 -9.38 13.68
CA PHE A 202 5.07 -10.81 13.56
C PHE A 202 5.33 -11.48 14.92
N ALA A 203 6.10 -10.84 15.80
CA ALA A 203 6.42 -11.42 17.11
C ALA A 203 5.18 -11.61 18.01
N ALA A 204 4.17 -10.74 17.89
CA ALA A 204 2.90 -10.89 18.61
C ALA A 204 1.99 -11.92 17.92
N TYR A 205 1.94 -11.88 16.59
CA TYR A 205 1.20 -12.84 15.77
C TYR A 205 1.65 -14.28 16.01
N ALA A 206 2.96 -14.54 15.92
CA ALA A 206 3.54 -15.88 16.10
C ALA A 206 3.23 -16.45 17.50
N ARG A 207 3.27 -15.60 18.54
CA ARG A 207 2.89 -16.00 19.91
C ARG A 207 1.43 -16.43 20.00
N LEU A 208 0.52 -15.74 19.32
CA LEU A 208 -0.89 -16.16 19.26
C LEU A 208 -1.03 -17.49 18.51
N MET A 209 -0.38 -17.61 17.35
CA MET A 209 -0.47 -18.82 16.51
C MET A 209 0.08 -20.08 17.20
N ALA A 210 1.12 -19.94 18.01
CA ALA A 210 1.66 -21.04 18.82
C ALA A 210 0.83 -21.39 20.07
N SER A 211 -0.21 -20.62 20.38
CA SER A 211 -1.03 -20.84 21.57
C SER A 211 -2.25 -21.72 21.31
N PRO A 212 -2.87 -22.34 22.34
CA PRO A 212 -4.14 -23.07 22.18
C PRO A 212 -5.29 -22.25 21.60
N ARG A 213 -5.16 -20.91 21.58
CA ARG A 213 -6.18 -20.01 21.03
C ARG A 213 -6.31 -20.11 19.52
N SER A 214 -5.31 -20.64 18.82
CA SER A 214 -5.35 -20.86 17.37
C SER A 214 -5.99 -22.18 16.97
N VAL A 215 -6.50 -23.00 17.91
CA VAL A 215 -7.23 -24.24 17.60
C VAL A 215 -8.35 -24.03 16.59
N GLY A 216 -9.12 -22.94 16.73
CA GLY A 216 -10.19 -22.60 15.77
C GLY A 216 -9.70 -22.17 14.40
N MET A 217 -8.39 -21.99 14.23
CA MET A 217 -7.70 -21.67 12.98
C MET A 217 -6.89 -22.87 12.45
N GLY A 218 -7.01 -24.04 13.11
CA GLY A 218 -6.24 -25.26 12.80
C GLY A 218 -4.93 -25.44 13.57
N GLY A 219 -4.62 -24.52 14.50
CA GLY A 219 -3.41 -24.56 15.31
C GLY A 219 -3.52 -25.48 16.54
N PRO A 220 -2.53 -25.47 17.45
CA PRO A 220 -1.37 -24.56 17.50
C PRO A 220 -0.37 -24.78 16.36
N PHE A 221 0.29 -23.70 15.95
CA PHE A 221 1.26 -23.71 14.84
C PHE A 221 2.68 -23.42 15.33
N ASP A 222 3.66 -24.00 14.66
CA ASP A 222 5.06 -23.59 14.84
C ASP A 222 5.34 -22.24 14.13
N GLU A 223 6.52 -21.67 14.39
CA GLU A 223 6.92 -20.38 13.81
C GLU A 223 6.97 -20.40 12.28
N ARG A 224 7.33 -21.54 11.66
CA ARG A 224 7.40 -21.67 10.21
C ARG A 224 6.01 -21.57 9.59
N VAL A 225 5.04 -22.27 10.13
CA VAL A 225 3.66 -22.21 9.66
C VAL A 225 3.07 -20.82 9.94
N ALA A 226 3.32 -20.25 11.12
CA ALA A 226 2.87 -18.91 11.46
C ALA A 226 3.46 -17.84 10.52
N TRP A 227 4.73 -17.95 10.12
CA TRP A 227 5.35 -17.07 9.13
C TRP A 227 4.68 -17.20 7.76
N GLY A 228 4.41 -18.42 7.31
CA GLY A 228 3.70 -18.66 6.06
C GLY A 228 2.29 -18.04 6.03
N MET A 229 1.56 -18.15 7.14
CA MET A 229 0.24 -17.52 7.31
C MET A 229 0.35 -15.99 7.32
N PHE A 230 1.31 -15.42 8.05
CA PHE A 230 1.54 -13.98 8.07
C PHE A 230 1.93 -13.41 6.69
N CYS A 231 2.76 -14.14 5.92
CA CYS A 231 3.06 -13.78 4.55
C CYS A 231 1.84 -13.88 3.64
N HIS A 232 1.00 -14.91 3.81
CA HIS A 232 -0.25 -15.06 3.07
C HIS A 232 -1.17 -13.85 3.32
N ASP A 233 -1.41 -13.51 4.58
CA ASP A 233 -2.23 -12.38 5.03
C ASP A 233 -1.86 -11.06 4.33
N ILE A 234 -0.56 -10.83 4.12
CA ILE A 234 -0.02 -9.65 3.45
C ILE A 234 -0.12 -9.77 1.93
N ALA A 235 0.27 -10.92 1.36
CA ALA A 235 0.33 -11.13 -0.08
C ALA A 235 -1.03 -11.02 -0.77
N LEU A 236 -2.13 -11.33 -0.05
CA LEU A 236 -3.49 -11.21 -0.59
C LEU A 236 -3.79 -9.79 -1.10
N TRP A 237 -3.27 -8.74 -0.46
CA TRP A 237 -3.45 -7.36 -0.92
C TRP A 237 -2.91 -7.14 -2.33
N GLN A 238 -1.72 -7.68 -2.62
CA GLN A 238 -1.08 -7.58 -3.92
C GLN A 238 -1.74 -8.47 -4.97
N LEU A 239 -2.23 -9.64 -4.56
CA LEU A 239 -2.77 -10.64 -5.48
C LEU A 239 -4.25 -10.41 -5.81
N PHE A 240 -5.04 -9.89 -4.87
CA PHE A 240 -6.50 -9.86 -4.96
C PHE A 240 -7.11 -8.51 -4.57
N GLY A 241 -6.32 -7.51 -4.17
CA GLY A 241 -6.82 -6.19 -3.77
C GLY A 241 -7.52 -6.19 -2.40
N HIS A 242 -7.38 -7.26 -1.62
CA HIS A 242 -7.89 -7.38 -0.25
C HIS A 242 -7.01 -8.34 0.54
N GLY A 243 -6.94 -8.22 1.86
CA GLY A 243 -6.12 -9.08 2.70
C GLY A 243 -6.32 -8.77 4.18
N ALA A 244 -5.31 -9.03 5.00
CA ALA A 244 -5.37 -8.75 6.44
C ALA A 244 -4.96 -7.32 6.79
N LEU A 245 -5.54 -6.79 7.85
CA LEU A 245 -5.20 -5.54 8.51
C LEU A 245 -5.01 -5.78 10.01
N MET A 246 -3.99 -5.15 10.57
CA MET A 246 -3.78 -5.07 12.00
C MET A 246 -4.76 -4.07 12.61
N ILE A 247 -5.25 -4.39 13.81
CA ILE A 247 -6.20 -3.57 14.55
C ILE A 247 -5.42 -2.78 15.61
N ASP A 248 -5.22 -1.49 15.39
CA ASP A 248 -4.60 -0.61 16.36
C ASP A 248 -5.63 0.21 17.11
N LEU A 249 -5.40 0.47 18.40
CA LEU A 249 -6.18 1.46 19.15
C LEU A 249 -5.82 2.87 18.70
N ALA A 250 -6.80 3.64 18.24
CA ALA A 250 -6.57 5.00 17.73
C ALA A 250 -5.93 5.95 18.76
N LYS A 251 -6.17 5.72 20.06
CA LYS A 251 -5.64 6.56 21.15
C LYS A 251 -4.18 6.28 21.50
N THR A 252 -3.72 5.04 21.36
CA THR A 252 -2.43 4.60 21.90
C THR A 252 -1.48 4.05 20.84
N GLY A 253 -1.98 3.70 19.66
CA GLY A 253 -1.22 2.96 18.63
C GLY A 253 -0.95 1.51 19.01
N GLU A 254 -1.53 1.00 20.11
CA GLU A 254 -1.34 -0.38 20.52
C GLU A 254 -2.09 -1.32 19.58
N CYS A 255 -1.38 -2.30 18.99
CA CYS A 255 -1.98 -3.36 18.20
C CYS A 255 -2.69 -4.38 19.10
N VAL A 256 -3.99 -4.60 18.86
CA VAL A 256 -4.84 -5.46 19.68
C VAL A 256 -5.32 -6.72 18.95
N GLY A 257 -5.05 -6.87 17.65
CA GLY A 257 -5.48 -8.03 16.88
C GLY A 257 -5.34 -7.83 15.38
N GLN A 258 -6.04 -8.66 14.61
CA GLN A 258 -6.07 -8.62 13.15
C GLN A 258 -7.49 -8.92 12.66
N VAL A 259 -7.84 -8.34 11.52
CA VAL A 259 -9.05 -8.64 10.75
C VAL A 259 -8.65 -8.77 9.28
N GLY A 260 -9.24 -9.68 8.52
CA GLY A 260 -8.83 -9.87 7.13
C GLY A 260 -9.86 -10.53 6.25
N ILE A 261 -9.65 -10.37 4.93
CA ILE A 261 -10.38 -11.12 3.91
C ILE A 261 -9.46 -12.17 3.30
N ASN A 262 -9.57 -13.40 3.77
CA ASN A 262 -8.82 -14.55 3.28
C ASN A 262 -9.39 -15.10 1.98
N HIS A 263 -8.51 -15.56 1.09
CA HIS A 263 -8.87 -16.04 -0.24
C HIS A 263 -7.74 -16.88 -0.85
N GLY A 264 -7.96 -17.42 -2.03
CA GLY A 264 -7.02 -18.30 -2.72
C GLY A 264 -7.38 -19.78 -2.51
N PRO A 265 -6.48 -20.71 -2.88
CA PRO A 265 -6.80 -22.12 -3.03
C PRO A 265 -7.20 -22.83 -1.73
N LEU A 266 -6.94 -22.23 -0.57
CA LEU A 266 -7.29 -22.77 0.74
C LEU A 266 -8.71 -22.38 1.20
N PHE A 267 -9.34 -21.42 0.52
CA PHE A 267 -10.62 -20.85 0.91
C PHE A 267 -11.64 -21.03 -0.23
N PRO A 268 -12.72 -21.82 -0.03
CA PRO A 268 -13.75 -22.00 -1.06
C PRO A 268 -14.43 -20.70 -1.49
N GLU A 269 -14.56 -19.75 -0.56
CA GLU A 269 -15.11 -18.41 -0.79
C GLU A 269 -14.25 -17.35 -0.08
N LYS A 270 -14.50 -16.07 -0.35
CA LYS A 270 -13.81 -14.97 0.34
C LYS A 270 -14.25 -14.92 1.80
N GLU A 271 -13.31 -15.19 2.69
CA GLU A 271 -13.56 -15.39 4.12
C GLU A 271 -13.20 -14.13 4.92
N LEU A 272 -14.13 -13.62 5.71
CA LEU A 272 -13.91 -12.55 6.67
C LEU A 272 -13.56 -13.16 8.03
N GLY A 273 -12.28 -13.05 8.40
CA GLY A 273 -11.72 -13.59 9.63
C GLY A 273 -11.24 -12.50 10.59
N TRP A 274 -11.13 -12.85 11.88
CA TRP A 274 -10.59 -11.95 12.91
C TRP A 274 -9.98 -12.71 14.09
N PHE A 275 -9.05 -12.05 14.77
CA PHE A 275 -8.65 -12.41 16.13
C PHE A 275 -8.28 -11.17 16.95
N VAL A 276 -8.34 -11.32 18.27
CA VAL A 276 -7.92 -10.30 19.23
C VAL A 276 -7.00 -10.96 20.26
N TYR A 277 -5.91 -10.28 20.61
CA TYR A 277 -4.96 -10.75 21.61
C TYR A 277 -5.63 -10.84 22.99
N GLU A 278 -5.17 -11.81 23.80
CA GLU A 278 -5.84 -12.21 25.05
C GLU A 278 -6.14 -11.05 26.00
N SER A 279 -5.18 -10.13 26.19
CA SER A 279 -5.29 -8.98 27.11
C SER A 279 -6.32 -7.92 26.68
N ARG A 280 -7.02 -8.13 25.55
CA ARG A 280 -7.87 -7.13 24.87
C ARG A 280 -9.25 -7.66 24.47
N GLN A 281 -9.62 -8.89 24.84
CA GLN A 281 -10.94 -9.46 24.56
C GLN A 281 -12.08 -8.78 25.35
N GLY A 282 -13.32 -9.01 24.91
CA GLY A 282 -14.53 -8.53 25.59
C GLY A 282 -14.82 -7.04 25.45
N ARG A 283 -14.06 -6.31 24.62
CA ARG A 283 -14.17 -4.85 24.41
C ARG A 283 -14.85 -4.45 23.10
N GLY A 284 -15.27 -5.43 22.30
CA GLY A 284 -15.95 -5.22 21.02
C GLY A 284 -15.03 -4.90 19.82
N TYR A 285 -13.71 -4.97 19.98
CA TYR A 285 -12.77 -4.61 18.90
C TYR A 285 -12.91 -5.50 17.65
N ALA A 286 -13.10 -6.81 17.82
CA ALA A 286 -13.33 -7.71 16.69
C ALA A 286 -14.59 -7.33 15.89
N THR A 287 -15.70 -7.05 16.58
CA THR A 287 -16.96 -6.66 15.94
C THR A 287 -16.82 -5.34 15.18
N GLU A 288 -16.22 -4.33 15.79
CA GLU A 288 -16.00 -3.02 15.16
C GLU A 288 -15.07 -3.13 13.94
N ALA A 289 -13.96 -3.87 14.06
CA ALA A 289 -13.01 -4.07 12.97
C ALA A 289 -13.61 -4.88 11.80
N ALA A 290 -14.28 -5.99 12.11
CA ALA A 290 -14.92 -6.84 11.11
C ALA A 290 -16.06 -6.13 10.40
N LEU A 291 -16.87 -5.34 11.12
CA LEU A 291 -17.90 -4.51 10.52
C LEU A 291 -17.29 -3.52 9.51
N ALA A 292 -16.25 -2.80 9.92
CA ALA A 292 -15.61 -1.81 9.07
C ALA A 292 -14.95 -2.41 7.82
N LEU A 293 -14.22 -3.53 7.95
CA LEU A 293 -13.61 -4.20 6.80
C LEU A 293 -14.64 -4.79 5.85
N ARG A 294 -15.71 -5.38 6.39
CA ARG A 294 -16.82 -5.92 5.59
C ARG A 294 -17.49 -4.82 4.77
N ASP A 295 -17.86 -3.72 5.42
CA ASP A 295 -18.55 -2.61 4.76
C ASP A 295 -17.65 -1.98 3.68
N TRP A 296 -16.36 -1.81 3.97
CA TRP A 296 -15.38 -1.40 2.98
C TRP A 296 -15.32 -2.37 1.79
N ALA A 297 -15.32 -3.68 2.02
CA ALA A 297 -15.23 -4.67 0.95
C ALA A 297 -16.48 -4.68 0.07
N PHE A 298 -17.67 -4.48 0.64
CA PHE A 298 -18.90 -4.34 -0.14
C PHE A 298 -18.93 -3.03 -0.92
N ALA A 299 -18.61 -1.90 -0.29
CA ALA A 299 -18.66 -0.59 -0.92
C ALA A 299 -17.57 -0.40 -1.99
N THR A 300 -16.36 -0.89 -1.73
CA THR A 300 -15.17 -0.60 -2.54
C THR A 300 -14.89 -1.69 -3.56
N LEU A 301 -15.00 -2.97 -3.17
CA LEU A 301 -14.70 -4.09 -4.06
C LEU A 301 -15.96 -4.63 -4.77
N GLY A 302 -17.15 -4.15 -4.39
CA GLY A 302 -18.42 -4.61 -4.95
C GLY A 302 -18.69 -6.09 -4.69
N LEU A 303 -18.13 -6.67 -3.61
CA LEU A 303 -18.35 -8.08 -3.30
C LEU A 303 -19.82 -8.32 -2.94
N PRO A 304 -20.49 -9.33 -3.52
CA PRO A 304 -21.90 -9.60 -3.24
C PRO A 304 -22.12 -10.26 -1.87
N SER A 305 -21.12 -10.99 -1.37
CA SER A 305 -21.14 -11.62 -0.05
C SER A 305 -19.74 -11.97 0.43
N LEU A 306 -19.62 -12.19 1.74
CA LEU A 306 -18.45 -12.76 2.41
C LEU A 306 -18.90 -13.92 3.29
N VAL A 307 -18.01 -14.83 3.66
CA VAL A 307 -18.29 -15.89 4.63
C VAL A 307 -17.36 -15.81 5.83
N SER A 308 -17.74 -16.34 6.99
CA SER A 308 -16.81 -16.62 8.09
C SER A 308 -16.93 -18.10 8.42
N TYR A 309 -15.80 -18.81 8.40
CA TYR A 309 -15.72 -20.22 8.80
C TYR A 309 -15.43 -20.28 10.31
N ILE A 310 -16.32 -20.88 11.08
CA ILE A 310 -16.25 -20.82 12.54
C ILE A 310 -16.51 -22.21 13.13
N ALA A 311 -15.55 -22.71 13.90
CA ALA A 311 -15.71 -23.95 14.65
C ALA A 311 -16.97 -23.90 15.55
N PRO A 312 -17.80 -24.96 15.64
CA PRO A 312 -19.07 -24.93 16.37
C PRO A 312 -18.97 -24.54 17.86
N GLY A 313 -17.83 -24.81 18.50
CA GLY A 313 -17.57 -24.45 19.89
C GLY A 313 -17.11 -23.00 20.12
N ASN A 314 -16.83 -22.23 19.05
CA ASN A 314 -16.30 -20.87 19.15
C ASN A 314 -17.42 -19.84 19.32
N THR A 315 -18.07 -19.89 20.48
CA THR A 315 -19.21 -19.02 20.83
C THR A 315 -18.89 -17.53 20.71
N ALA A 316 -17.65 -17.13 20.97
CA ALA A 316 -17.20 -15.75 20.85
C ALA A 316 -17.25 -15.26 19.39
N SER A 317 -16.76 -16.06 18.43
CA SER A 317 -16.74 -15.67 17.02
C SER A 317 -18.13 -15.79 16.39
N ILE A 318 -18.92 -16.80 16.78
CA ILE A 318 -20.34 -16.89 16.43
C ILE A 318 -21.06 -15.59 16.81
N ALA A 319 -20.90 -15.13 18.04
CA ALA A 319 -21.53 -13.90 18.52
C ALA A 319 -21.00 -12.63 17.82
N VAL A 320 -19.80 -12.65 17.24
CA VAL A 320 -19.32 -11.56 16.38
C VAL A 320 -20.06 -11.61 15.04
N ALA A 321 -20.06 -12.76 14.36
CA ALA A 321 -20.74 -12.93 13.07
C ALA A 321 -22.23 -12.55 13.14
N GLU A 322 -22.93 -12.97 14.19
CA GLU A 322 -24.34 -12.63 14.41
C GLU A 322 -24.56 -11.13 14.65
N ARG A 323 -23.66 -10.45 15.38
CA ARG A 323 -23.73 -8.98 15.57
C ARG A 323 -23.47 -8.21 14.27
N LEU A 324 -22.67 -8.78 13.36
CA LEU A 324 -22.53 -8.25 12.01
C LEU A 324 -23.83 -8.47 11.20
N GLY A 325 -24.77 -9.30 11.65
CA GLY A 325 -25.99 -9.64 10.92
C GLY A 325 -25.79 -10.78 9.91
N ALA A 326 -24.69 -11.54 10.04
CA ALA A 326 -24.46 -12.71 9.22
C ALA A 326 -25.48 -13.81 9.52
N ARG A 327 -25.78 -14.64 8.51
CA ARG A 327 -26.74 -15.75 8.62
C ARG A 327 -26.01 -17.07 8.44
N LEU A 328 -26.39 -18.07 9.23
CA LEU A 328 -25.85 -19.42 9.07
C LEU A 328 -26.28 -19.98 7.71
N ASP A 329 -25.30 -20.36 6.88
CA ASP A 329 -25.49 -20.96 5.57
C ASP A 329 -25.09 -22.44 5.63
N LEU A 330 -26.09 -23.31 5.67
CA LEU A 330 -25.88 -24.75 5.74
C LEU A 330 -25.38 -25.37 4.43
N THR A 331 -25.48 -24.63 3.32
CA THR A 331 -25.17 -25.10 1.96
C THR A 331 -23.83 -24.62 1.43
N ALA A 332 -23.21 -23.63 2.09
CA ALA A 332 -21.93 -23.09 1.68
C ALA A 332 -20.79 -24.14 1.73
N PRO A 333 -19.89 -24.14 0.74
CA PRO A 333 -18.67 -24.92 0.80
C PRO A 333 -17.77 -24.42 1.94
N ARG A 334 -17.05 -25.35 2.57
CA ARG A 334 -16.23 -25.10 3.76
C ARG A 334 -14.93 -25.90 3.72
N PRO A 335 -13.82 -25.36 4.22
CA PRO A 335 -12.54 -26.10 4.31
C PRO A 335 -12.66 -27.32 5.23
N ASP A 336 -13.18 -27.13 6.44
CA ASP A 336 -13.46 -28.22 7.38
C ASP A 336 -14.97 -28.54 7.39
N PRO A 337 -15.38 -29.81 7.14
CA PRO A 337 -16.78 -30.23 7.19
C PRO A 337 -17.50 -29.91 8.51
N ALA A 338 -16.77 -29.79 9.62
CA ALA A 338 -17.32 -29.47 10.93
C ALA A 338 -17.60 -27.98 11.13
N ASP A 339 -17.03 -27.10 10.31
CA ASP A 339 -17.21 -25.65 10.47
C ASP A 339 -18.64 -25.20 10.19
N LEU A 340 -19.08 -24.22 10.97
CA LEU A 340 -20.25 -23.41 10.67
C LEU A 340 -19.84 -22.32 9.68
N VAL A 341 -20.68 -22.07 8.67
CA VAL A 341 -20.45 -20.99 7.70
C VAL A 341 -21.45 -19.88 7.95
N TYR A 342 -20.96 -18.72 8.35
CA TYR A 342 -21.78 -17.52 8.50
C TYR A 342 -21.62 -16.62 7.28
N ARG A 343 -22.69 -16.41 6.51
CA ARG A 343 -22.67 -15.57 5.31
C ARG A 343 -23.10 -14.14 5.63
N HIS A 344 -22.30 -13.20 5.15
CA HIS A 344 -22.53 -11.76 5.21
C HIS A 344 -23.00 -11.28 3.84
N PHE A 345 -24.02 -10.44 3.79
CA PHE A 345 -24.51 -9.83 2.56
C PHE A 345 -24.32 -8.31 2.61
N ALA A 346 -24.17 -7.69 1.44
CA ALA A 346 -24.31 -6.25 1.32
C ALA A 346 -25.71 -5.83 1.78
N SER A 347 -25.77 -4.84 2.67
CA SER A 347 -27.01 -4.29 3.24
C SER A 347 -27.79 -3.46 2.23
#